data_AF-I3YRX4-F1
#
_entry.id   AF-I3YRX4-F1
#
_cell.length_a   1.000
_cell.length_b   1.000
_cell.length_c   1.000
_cell.angle_alpha   90.00
_cell.angle_beta   90.00
_cell.angle_gamma   90.00
#
_symmetry.space_group_name_H-M   'P 1'
#
loop_
_entity.id
_entity.type
_entity.pdbx_description
1 polymer ?
#
loop_
_entity_poly.entity_id
_entity_poly.type
_entity_poly.pdbx_seq_one_letter_code
_entity_poly.pdbx_strand_id
1 'polypeptide(L)'
;MKKYIFLATIFAVLTSCAQQKKKSDVALKTEPQSYKIEEAVKDLSNPWGMTWLPDGSMLITEKDGRLIHFKNDKKTEIANVPKVYNSGQGGLLDIELHPNYKENGWIYMTYASEEGGGNGGHTALMRCKLESNSLTNIETLYKATPNTTAGQHFGSRIEFDNEGFVYFSIGERGEREVNPQDITRDGGKIYRLNDDGSIPTDNPFYNEPNAKKAIYTYGNRNPQGMAKHPETGKIWMHEHGPKGGDEINIVKKGANYGWVTVTYGINYSGTKITDEKIKEGIEPPVYYWVPSIAPCGMAFVTGNKYPQWEGKLLVGSLKFSYVELLTLQGDKVTNREKIAQDIGRVRNVKMGPDGLIYIAVEGQGIFRLIPE
;
A
#
# COMPACT_ATOMS: atom_id res chain seq x y z
N MET A 1 -43.94 -33.41 -61.93
CA MET A 1 -43.17 -32.26 -61.40
C MET A 1 -42.31 -32.74 -60.24
N LYS A 2 -40.99 -32.88 -60.43
CA LYS A 2 -40.04 -33.34 -59.41
C LYS A 2 -39.71 -32.15 -58.48
N LYS A 3 -39.98 -32.26 -57.18
CA LYS A 3 -39.59 -31.26 -56.17
C LYS A 3 -38.21 -31.63 -55.61
N TYR A 4 -37.22 -30.78 -55.86
CA TYR A 4 -35.90 -30.85 -55.25
C TYR A 4 -35.94 -30.18 -53.89
N ILE A 5 -35.53 -30.89 -52.84
CA ILE A 5 -35.35 -30.34 -51.48
C ILE A 5 -33.91 -29.84 -51.40
N PHE A 6 -33.75 -28.52 -51.29
CA PHE A 6 -32.46 -27.87 -51.09
C PHE A 6 -32.09 -27.94 -49.60
N LEU A 7 -31.05 -28.71 -49.27
CA LEU A 7 -30.50 -28.78 -47.92
C LEU A 7 -29.55 -27.58 -47.74
N ALA A 8 -29.96 -26.58 -46.95
CA ALA A 8 -29.10 -25.44 -46.61
C ALA A 8 -28.21 -25.82 -45.42
N THR A 9 -26.92 -26.06 -45.69
CA THR A 9 -25.91 -26.33 -44.67
C THR A 9 -25.57 -25.03 -43.93
N ILE A 10 -26.01 -24.91 -42.69
CA ILE A 10 -25.66 -23.79 -41.81
C ILE A 10 -24.19 -23.95 -41.38
N PHE A 11 -23.32 -23.07 -41.89
CA PHE A 11 -21.93 -22.97 -41.47
C PHE A 11 -21.88 -22.20 -40.14
N ALA A 12 -21.72 -22.92 -39.03
CA ALA A 12 -21.52 -22.31 -37.71
C ALA A 12 -20.10 -21.74 -37.65
N VAL A 13 -19.97 -20.43 -37.83
CA VAL A 13 -18.71 -19.71 -37.59
C VAL A 13 -18.50 -19.62 -36.08
N LEU A 14 -17.65 -20.50 -35.54
CA LEU A 14 -17.13 -20.39 -34.19
C LEU A 14 -16.21 -19.17 -34.13
N THR A 15 -16.77 -18.00 -33.79
CA THR A 15 -15.99 -16.84 -33.39
C THR A 15 -15.36 -17.14 -32.03
N SER A 16 -14.17 -17.72 -32.05
CA SER A 16 -13.28 -17.74 -30.90
C SER A 16 -13.07 -16.29 -30.46
N CYS A 17 -13.47 -15.97 -29.23
CA CYS A 17 -13.11 -14.71 -28.59
C CYS A 17 -11.59 -14.66 -28.46
N ALA A 18 -10.92 -14.09 -29.46
CA ALA A 18 -9.52 -13.71 -29.35
C ALA A 18 -9.43 -12.60 -28.29
N GLN A 19 -9.17 -13.00 -27.05
CA GLN A 19 -8.87 -12.09 -25.97
C GLN A 19 -7.63 -11.29 -26.37
N GLN A 20 -7.81 -9.99 -26.55
CA GLN A 20 -6.75 -9.06 -26.94
C GLN A 20 -5.61 -9.19 -25.91
N LYS A 21 -4.48 -9.78 -26.30
CA LYS A 21 -3.29 -9.88 -25.44
C LYS A 21 -2.92 -8.48 -24.97
N LYS A 22 -2.88 -8.26 -23.65
CA LYS A 22 -2.57 -6.96 -23.08
C LYS A 22 -1.12 -6.62 -23.37
N LYS A 23 -0.82 -5.33 -23.54
CA LYS A 23 0.55 -4.83 -23.77
C LYS A 23 1.50 -5.09 -22.58
N SER A 24 0.97 -5.42 -21.41
CA SER A 24 1.68 -5.71 -20.14
C SER A 24 1.29 -7.04 -19.50
N ASP A 25 0.80 -8.02 -20.28
CA ASP A 25 0.33 -9.31 -19.74
C ASP A 25 1.52 -10.22 -19.33
N VAL A 26 2.13 -9.92 -18.19
CA VAL A 26 3.08 -10.83 -17.53
C VAL A 26 2.26 -11.93 -16.86
N ALA A 27 2.41 -13.15 -17.34
CA ALA A 27 1.68 -14.30 -16.84
C ALA A 27 2.02 -14.55 -15.35
N LEU A 28 0.98 -14.76 -14.54
CA LEU A 28 1.14 -15.14 -13.15
C LEU A 28 1.40 -16.65 -13.08
N LYS A 29 2.56 -17.01 -12.51
CA LYS A 29 2.99 -18.40 -12.38
C LYS A 29 2.80 -18.90 -10.96
N THR A 30 2.86 -20.22 -10.84
CA THR A 30 2.89 -20.92 -9.57
C THR A 30 3.96 -21.99 -9.71
N GLU A 31 5.16 -21.66 -9.27
CA GLU A 31 6.30 -22.57 -9.33
C GLU A 31 6.44 -23.27 -7.96
N PRO A 32 6.91 -24.53 -7.92
CA PRO A 32 7.31 -25.16 -6.68
C PRO A 32 8.43 -24.33 -6.02
N GLN A 33 8.23 -23.96 -4.75
CA GLN A 33 9.21 -23.21 -3.96
C GLN A 33 9.44 -23.97 -2.65
N SER A 34 10.68 -24.06 -2.20
CA SER A 34 11.03 -24.73 -0.93
C SER A 34 11.11 -23.68 0.17
N TYR A 35 10.03 -23.58 0.95
CA TYR A 35 9.99 -22.82 2.19
C TYR A 35 8.91 -23.39 3.10
N LYS A 36 9.04 -23.15 4.40
CA LYS A 36 7.98 -23.37 5.39
C LYS A 36 7.34 -22.04 5.77
N ILE A 37 6.07 -22.10 6.17
CA ILE A 37 5.36 -20.96 6.76
C ILE A 37 5.21 -21.28 8.24
N GLU A 38 5.79 -20.45 9.10
CA GLU A 38 5.70 -20.58 10.55
C GLU A 38 4.93 -19.41 11.14
N GLU A 39 4.14 -19.66 12.18
CA GLU A 39 3.54 -18.59 12.97
C GLU A 39 4.62 -17.88 13.79
N ALA A 40 4.70 -16.55 13.65
CA ALA A 40 5.58 -15.70 14.43
C ALA A 40 4.82 -15.01 15.58
N VAL A 41 3.59 -14.55 15.31
CA VAL A 41 2.71 -13.93 16.32
C VAL A 41 1.27 -14.37 16.07
N LYS A 42 0.66 -15.05 17.03
CA LYS A 42 -0.71 -15.57 16.90
C LYS A 42 -1.77 -14.65 17.50
N ASP A 43 -3.03 -14.96 17.20
CA ASP A 43 -4.24 -14.36 17.77
C ASP A 43 -4.26 -12.82 17.62
N LEU A 44 -4.12 -12.35 16.38
CA LEU A 44 -4.26 -10.95 16.00
C LEU A 44 -5.54 -10.76 15.15
N SER A 45 -6.24 -9.64 15.35
CA SER A 45 -7.53 -9.41 14.69
C SER A 45 -7.37 -8.78 13.31
N ASN A 46 -6.70 -7.64 13.23
CA ASN A 46 -6.37 -6.95 11.99
C ASN A 46 -5.03 -6.21 12.15
N PRO A 47 -3.92 -6.97 12.14
CA PRO A 47 -2.58 -6.40 12.26
C PRO A 47 -2.23 -5.58 11.01
N TRP A 48 -2.33 -4.25 11.10
CA TRP A 48 -2.23 -3.34 9.96
C TRP A 48 -0.78 -2.98 9.62
N GLY A 49 -0.02 -2.59 10.64
CA GLY A 49 1.39 -2.18 10.59
C GLY A 49 2.23 -3.07 11.50
N MET A 50 3.50 -3.24 11.16
CA MET A 50 4.49 -3.90 12.02
C MET A 50 5.88 -3.32 11.79
N THR A 51 6.66 -3.18 12.85
CA THR A 51 8.07 -2.78 12.81
C THR A 51 8.86 -3.41 13.95
N TRP A 52 10.18 -3.44 13.87
CA TRP A 52 11.07 -4.07 14.86
C TRP A 52 11.88 -3.03 15.61
N LEU A 53 11.90 -3.15 16.94
CA LEU A 53 12.80 -2.41 17.80
C LEU A 53 14.24 -2.97 17.71
N PRO A 54 15.27 -2.20 18.11
CA PRO A 54 16.67 -2.63 18.04
C PRO A 54 17.00 -3.92 18.80
N ASP A 55 16.19 -4.30 19.78
CA ASP A 55 16.34 -5.54 20.54
C ASP A 55 15.67 -6.76 19.87
N GLY A 56 15.13 -6.58 18.66
CA GLY A 56 14.46 -7.63 17.88
C GLY A 56 12.99 -7.84 18.25
N SER A 57 12.47 -7.15 19.27
CA SER A 57 11.03 -7.19 19.57
C SER A 57 10.21 -6.42 18.54
N MET A 58 8.93 -6.74 18.42
CA MET A 58 8.06 -6.19 17.38
C MET A 58 7.00 -5.26 17.97
N LEU A 59 6.74 -4.14 17.31
CA LEU A 59 5.56 -3.30 17.53
C LEU A 59 4.56 -3.57 16.40
N ILE A 60 3.30 -3.79 16.77
CA ILE A 60 2.22 -4.20 15.86
C ILE A 60 1.01 -3.31 16.12
N THR A 61 0.51 -2.66 15.08
CA THR A 61 -0.75 -1.89 15.16
C THR A 61 -1.92 -2.80 14.82
N GLU A 62 -2.91 -2.88 15.71
CA GLU A 62 -4.22 -3.46 15.42
C GLU A 62 -5.13 -2.34 14.93
N LYS A 63 -5.86 -2.58 13.82
CA LYS A 63 -6.74 -1.55 13.21
C LYS A 63 -7.73 -0.94 14.20
N ASP A 64 -8.10 -1.69 15.25
CA ASP A 64 -9.06 -1.23 16.25
C ASP A 64 -8.56 -0.14 17.20
N GLY A 65 -7.27 0.18 17.20
CA GLY A 65 -6.68 1.22 18.04
C GLY A 65 -5.62 0.73 19.01
N ARG A 66 -5.39 -0.58 19.12
CA ARG A 66 -4.38 -1.14 20.03
C ARG A 66 -2.99 -1.16 19.39
N LEU A 67 -1.97 -0.77 20.14
CA LEU A 67 -0.58 -1.00 19.80
C LEU A 67 -0.04 -2.13 20.69
N ILE A 68 0.48 -3.17 20.06
CA ILE A 68 1.00 -4.36 20.74
C ILE A 68 2.53 -4.35 20.66
N HIS A 69 3.20 -4.53 21.79
CA HIS A 69 4.60 -4.89 21.87
C HIS A 69 4.74 -6.40 22.09
N PHE A 70 5.31 -7.07 21.09
CA PHE A 70 5.56 -8.51 21.12
C PHE A 70 7.04 -8.79 21.39
N LYS A 71 7.31 -9.43 22.54
CA LYS A 71 8.67 -9.76 22.98
C LYS A 71 8.65 -11.09 23.75
N ASN A 72 9.56 -12.00 23.41
CA ASN A 72 9.69 -13.31 24.06
C ASN A 72 8.35 -14.06 24.17
N ASP A 73 7.65 -14.19 23.04
CA ASP A 73 6.34 -14.84 22.92
C ASP A 73 5.20 -14.22 23.76
N LYS A 74 5.42 -13.01 24.30
CA LYS A 74 4.44 -12.27 25.09
C LYS A 74 3.96 -11.02 24.34
N LYS A 75 2.64 -10.88 24.21
CA LYS A 75 1.97 -9.65 23.77
C LYS A 75 1.70 -8.74 24.97
N THR A 76 2.14 -7.49 24.90
CA THR A 76 1.83 -6.45 25.88
C THR A 76 1.17 -5.29 25.15
N GLU A 77 0.01 -4.83 25.61
CA GLU A 77 -0.64 -3.65 25.06
C GLU A 77 0.08 -2.39 25.55
N ILE A 78 0.39 -1.49 24.63
CA ILE A 78 1.04 -0.22 24.92
C ILE A 78 -0.02 0.81 25.31
N ALA A 79 0.24 1.52 26.41
CA ALA A 79 -0.64 2.58 26.90
C ALA A 79 -0.44 3.91 26.15
N ASN A 80 -1.39 4.82 26.32
CA ASN A 80 -1.36 6.19 25.77
C ASN A 80 -1.31 6.26 24.23
N VAL A 81 -1.87 5.26 23.56
CA VAL A 81 -2.10 5.27 22.11
C VAL A 81 -3.25 6.25 21.80
N PRO A 82 -3.15 7.10 20.77
CA PRO A 82 -4.19 8.06 20.44
C PRO A 82 -5.53 7.37 20.14
N LYS A 83 -6.62 8.02 20.52
CA LYS A 83 -7.96 7.58 20.12
C LYS A 83 -8.07 7.61 18.59
N VAL A 84 -8.59 6.54 18.01
CA VAL A 84 -8.77 6.42 16.56
C VAL A 84 -10.23 6.43 16.14
N TYR A 85 -10.51 7.00 14.98
CA TYR A 85 -11.78 6.84 14.26
C TYR A 85 -11.81 5.47 13.58
N ASN A 86 -12.22 4.44 14.32
CA ASN A 86 -12.35 3.09 13.80
C ASN A 86 -13.68 2.90 13.05
N SER A 87 -13.71 3.28 11.77
CA SER A 87 -14.86 3.09 10.89
C SER A 87 -14.42 2.70 9.48
N GLY A 88 -15.06 1.68 8.92
CA GLY A 88 -14.67 1.09 7.64
C GLY A 88 -13.19 0.67 7.63
N GLN A 89 -12.41 1.29 6.76
CA GLN A 89 -10.97 1.09 6.59
C GLN A 89 -10.10 1.93 7.56
N GLY A 90 -10.68 2.90 8.27
CA GLY A 90 -9.98 3.74 9.24
C GLY A 90 -9.70 3.03 10.56
N GLY A 91 -8.71 3.51 11.31
CA GLY A 91 -8.24 2.89 12.55
C GLY A 91 -6.84 3.37 12.96
N LEU A 92 -6.14 2.59 13.77
CA LEU A 92 -4.68 2.70 13.90
C LEU A 92 -4.03 1.94 12.74
N LEU A 93 -3.15 2.61 11.98
CA LEU A 93 -2.72 2.13 10.67
C LEU A 93 -1.22 1.86 10.67
N ASP A 94 -0.40 2.65 10.00
CA ASP A 94 1.01 2.29 9.84
C ASP A 94 1.85 2.60 11.06
N ILE A 95 2.98 1.92 11.16
CA ILE A 95 4.02 2.17 12.14
C ILE A 95 5.39 1.97 11.49
N GLU A 96 6.28 2.94 11.67
CA GLU A 96 7.64 2.89 11.13
C GLU A 96 8.60 3.55 12.14
N LEU A 97 9.81 3.01 12.29
CA LEU A 97 10.83 3.63 13.12
C LEU A 97 11.55 4.72 12.34
N HIS A 98 12.00 5.76 13.04
CA HIS A 98 12.96 6.68 12.46
C HIS A 98 14.24 5.91 12.03
N PRO A 99 14.88 6.23 10.89
CA PRO A 99 16.12 5.57 10.47
C PRO A 99 17.24 5.62 11.54
N ASN A 100 17.32 6.72 12.29
CA ASN A 100 18.21 6.92 13.44
C ASN A 100 17.58 6.58 14.80
N TYR A 101 16.64 5.63 14.87
CA TYR A 101 15.91 5.29 16.10
C TYR A 101 16.82 5.00 17.30
N LYS A 102 17.97 4.34 17.08
CA LYS A 102 18.93 4.04 18.16
C LYS A 102 19.42 5.29 18.90
N GLU A 103 19.45 6.43 18.22
CA GLU A 103 19.92 7.69 18.79
C GLU A 103 18.78 8.56 19.31
N ASN A 104 17.65 8.63 18.58
CA ASN A 104 16.58 9.60 18.87
C ASN A 104 15.31 8.98 19.48
N GLY A 105 15.07 7.68 19.32
CA GLY A 105 13.93 6.94 19.83
C GLY A 105 12.58 7.25 19.17
N TRP A 106 12.56 7.90 18.00
CA TRP A 106 11.31 8.33 17.37
C TRP A 106 10.61 7.21 16.59
N ILE A 107 9.31 7.04 16.88
CA ILE A 107 8.39 6.12 16.20
C ILE A 107 7.34 6.97 15.49
N TYR A 108 7.03 6.65 14.24
CA TYR A 108 6.02 7.33 13.44
C TYR A 108 4.81 6.43 13.27
N MET A 109 3.62 7.00 13.40
CA MET A 109 2.38 6.28 13.18
C MET A 109 1.38 7.11 12.39
N THR A 110 0.64 6.44 11.52
CA THR A 110 -0.54 6.99 10.87
C THR A 110 -1.81 6.38 11.46
N TYR A 111 -2.85 7.19 11.56
CA TYR A 111 -4.14 6.75 12.09
C TYR A 111 -5.27 7.62 11.55
N ALA A 112 -6.49 7.11 11.62
CA ALA A 112 -7.69 7.90 11.36
C ALA A 112 -7.99 8.75 12.60
N SER A 113 -7.83 10.07 12.50
CA SER A 113 -8.10 11.02 13.59
C SER A 113 -9.45 11.72 13.40
N GLU A 114 -10.20 11.88 14.50
CA GLU A 114 -11.44 12.67 14.58
C GLU A 114 -11.17 14.17 14.77
N GLU A 115 -9.93 14.58 15.02
CA GLU A 115 -9.58 15.98 15.23
C GLU A 115 -9.82 16.84 13.97
N GLY A 116 -10.05 18.13 14.14
CA GLY A 116 -10.30 19.06 13.03
C GLY A 116 -11.78 19.21 12.64
N GLY A 117 -12.04 19.96 11.58
CA GLY A 117 -13.40 20.30 11.15
C GLY A 117 -14.07 19.21 10.30
N GLY A 118 -15.39 19.08 10.44
CA GLY A 118 -16.21 18.08 9.75
C GLY A 118 -16.58 16.89 10.65
N ASN A 119 -17.46 16.01 10.17
CA ASN A 119 -17.88 14.80 10.89
C ASN A 119 -17.04 13.59 10.47
N GLY A 120 -16.83 12.64 11.38
CA GLY A 120 -16.06 11.42 11.13
C GLY A 120 -14.57 11.64 11.35
N GLY A 121 -13.71 11.11 10.47
CA GLY A 121 -12.27 11.19 10.65
C GLY A 121 -11.50 11.30 9.34
N HIS A 122 -10.21 11.57 9.45
CA HIS A 122 -9.26 11.58 8.32
C HIS A 122 -7.84 11.24 8.80
N THR A 123 -7.02 10.70 7.90
CA THR A 123 -5.63 10.30 8.17
C THR A 123 -4.83 11.44 8.80
N ALA A 124 -4.09 11.10 9.86
CA ALA A 124 -3.09 11.92 10.51
C ALA A 124 -1.76 11.15 10.55
N LEU A 125 -0.65 11.88 10.57
CA LEU A 125 0.68 11.38 10.88
C LEU A 125 1.11 11.97 12.23
N MET A 126 1.65 11.13 13.11
CA MET A 126 2.27 11.56 14.35
C MET A 126 3.62 10.89 14.55
N ARG A 127 4.42 11.43 15.47
CA ARG A 127 5.56 10.75 16.07
C ARG A 127 5.44 10.66 17.58
N CYS A 128 6.13 9.70 18.18
CA CYS A 128 6.18 9.49 19.63
C CYS A 128 7.44 8.72 20.02
N LYS A 129 7.69 8.61 21.33
CA LYS A 129 8.66 7.69 21.92
C LYS A 129 7.95 6.61 22.72
N LEU A 130 8.66 5.51 23.00
CA LEU A 130 8.15 4.40 23.81
C LEU A 130 8.97 4.28 25.10
N GLU A 131 8.31 4.44 26.24
CA GLU A 131 8.92 4.32 27.56
C GLU A 131 8.03 3.48 28.48
N SER A 132 8.60 2.44 29.10
CA SER A 132 7.89 1.59 30.09
C SER A 132 6.51 1.08 29.63
N ASN A 133 6.39 0.65 28.38
CA ASN A 133 5.14 0.21 27.74
C ASN A 133 4.05 1.31 27.59
N SER A 134 4.44 2.58 27.52
CA SER A 134 3.54 3.69 27.22
C SER A 134 4.15 4.59 26.16
N LEU A 135 3.32 5.19 25.31
CA LEU A 135 3.77 6.25 24.43
C LEU A 135 3.99 7.55 25.19
N THR A 136 5.09 8.22 24.89
CA THR A 136 5.48 9.54 25.42
C THR A 136 5.86 10.47 24.25
N ASN A 137 5.99 11.77 24.53
CA ASN A 137 6.40 12.77 23.53
C ASN A 137 5.57 12.70 22.23
N ILE A 138 4.25 12.59 22.36
CA ILE A 138 3.35 12.42 21.22
C ILE A 138 3.15 13.76 20.52
N GLU A 139 3.46 13.80 19.23
CA GLU A 139 3.39 15.00 18.39
C GLU A 139 2.67 14.68 17.08
N THR A 140 1.53 15.33 16.83
CA THR A 140 0.88 15.28 15.51
C THR A 140 1.67 16.12 14.52
N LEU A 141 2.23 15.49 13.49
CA LEU A 141 3.04 16.13 12.46
C LEU A 141 2.18 16.63 11.30
N TYR A 142 1.10 15.90 11.00
CA TYR A 142 0.19 16.25 9.93
C TYR A 142 -1.22 15.77 10.22
N LYS A 143 -2.22 16.60 9.91
CA LYS A 143 -3.63 16.23 9.98
C LYS A 143 -4.33 16.67 8.70
N ALA A 144 -4.78 15.69 7.91
CA ALA A 144 -5.55 16.00 6.72
C ALA A 144 -6.98 16.44 7.04
N THR A 145 -7.53 17.25 6.13
CA THR A 145 -8.81 17.96 6.28
C THR A 145 -9.56 18.07 4.96
N PRO A 146 -10.90 18.19 4.97
CA PRO A 146 -11.80 18.10 6.14
C PRO A 146 -12.04 16.65 6.57
N ASN A 147 -12.57 16.43 7.77
CA ASN A 147 -13.06 15.11 8.17
C ASN A 147 -14.32 14.73 7.37
N THR A 148 -14.45 13.42 7.12
CA THR A 148 -15.64 12.84 6.46
C THR A 148 -16.03 11.53 7.14
N THR A 149 -17.32 11.17 7.02
CA THR A 149 -17.87 9.90 7.51
C THR A 149 -17.62 8.74 6.55
N ALA A 150 -17.04 8.99 5.37
CA ALA A 150 -16.72 7.96 4.39
C ALA A 150 -15.75 6.93 4.97
N GLY A 151 -16.14 5.66 4.95
CA GLY A 151 -15.36 4.56 5.54
C GLY A 151 -14.21 4.07 4.68
N GLN A 152 -13.91 4.68 3.53
CA GLN A 152 -12.94 4.16 2.57
C GLN A 152 -11.74 5.09 2.35
N HIS A 153 -10.66 4.47 1.87
CA HIS A 153 -9.50 5.08 1.23
C HIS A 153 -8.66 6.01 2.11
N PHE A 154 -8.24 5.54 3.28
CA PHE A 154 -7.35 6.29 4.17
C PHE A 154 -5.88 6.29 3.72
N GLY A 155 -5.48 5.42 2.78
CA GLY A 155 -4.07 5.22 2.41
C GLY A 155 -3.24 4.75 3.60
N SER A 156 -2.37 5.64 4.11
CA SER A 156 -1.69 5.63 5.40
C SER A 156 -0.29 5.02 5.49
N ARG A 157 0.30 4.51 4.42
CA ARG A 157 1.67 3.96 4.50
C ARG A 157 2.71 5.06 4.71
N ILE A 158 3.74 4.79 5.51
CA ILE A 158 4.89 5.64 5.83
C ILE A 158 6.15 5.01 5.20
N GLU A 159 7.07 5.85 4.72
CA GLU A 159 8.43 5.43 4.33
C GLU A 159 9.42 6.58 4.51
N PHE A 160 10.68 6.27 4.81
CA PHE A 160 11.77 7.25 4.87
C PHE A 160 12.71 7.10 3.68
N ASP A 161 13.07 8.23 3.05
CA ASP A 161 14.12 8.21 2.03
C ASP A 161 15.54 8.16 2.66
N ASN A 162 16.57 8.34 1.82
CA ASN A 162 17.96 8.36 2.29
C ASN A 162 18.42 9.75 2.76
N GLU A 163 17.60 10.78 2.53
CA GLU A 163 17.89 12.17 2.92
C GLU A 163 17.23 12.53 4.27
N GLY A 164 16.42 11.63 4.81
CA GLY A 164 15.75 11.79 6.12
C GLY A 164 14.36 12.39 6.01
N PHE A 165 13.80 12.53 4.81
CA PHE A 165 12.41 12.96 4.67
C PHE A 165 11.46 11.80 4.94
N VAL A 166 10.34 12.11 5.60
CA VAL A 166 9.23 11.18 5.81
C VAL A 166 8.19 11.36 4.73
N TYR A 167 7.82 10.26 4.07
CA TYR A 167 6.74 10.20 3.10
C TYR A 167 5.58 9.45 3.70
N PHE A 168 4.36 9.89 3.40
CA PHE A 168 3.16 9.17 3.80
C PHE A 168 2.03 9.32 2.79
N SER A 169 1.19 8.29 2.69
CA SER A 169 0.07 8.30 1.75
C SER A 169 -1.25 8.68 2.41
N ILE A 170 -2.11 9.37 1.66
CA ILE A 170 -3.53 9.49 2.01
C ILE A 170 -4.37 9.23 0.76
N GLY A 171 -5.30 8.28 0.85
CA GLY A 171 -6.25 8.02 -0.23
C GLY A 171 -7.31 9.12 -0.33
N GLU A 172 -8.11 9.08 -1.39
CA GLU A 172 -9.00 10.19 -1.77
C GLU A 172 -10.33 10.27 -1.00
N ARG A 173 -10.54 9.37 -0.04
CA ARG A 173 -11.68 9.34 0.88
C ARG A 173 -13.07 9.21 0.22
N GLY A 174 -13.12 8.68 -1.00
CA GLY A 174 -14.37 8.41 -1.74
C GLY A 174 -14.86 9.56 -2.62
N GLU A 175 -14.19 10.70 -2.63
CA GLU A 175 -14.48 11.89 -3.42
C GLU A 175 -13.58 12.00 -4.66
N ARG A 176 -13.72 11.03 -5.57
CA ARG A 176 -12.76 10.82 -6.67
C ARG A 176 -12.64 11.98 -7.67
N GLU A 177 -13.71 12.76 -7.83
CA GLU A 177 -13.76 13.90 -8.76
C GLU A 177 -13.23 15.19 -8.14
N VAL A 178 -13.02 15.20 -6.81
CA VAL A 178 -12.71 16.42 -6.04
C VAL A 178 -11.31 16.36 -5.46
N ASN A 179 -11.00 15.31 -4.71
CA ASN A 179 -9.77 15.28 -3.92
C ASN A 179 -8.51 14.98 -4.75
N PRO A 180 -8.43 13.92 -5.58
CA PRO A 180 -7.18 13.45 -6.18
C PRO A 180 -6.41 14.48 -7.01
N GLN A 181 -7.11 15.28 -7.82
CA GLN A 181 -6.50 16.22 -8.77
C GLN A 181 -6.31 17.63 -8.18
N ASP A 182 -7.08 18.00 -7.16
CA ASP A 182 -6.98 19.31 -6.52
C ASP A 182 -5.83 19.34 -5.51
N ILE A 183 -4.82 20.17 -5.77
CA ILE A 183 -3.64 20.34 -4.90
C ILE A 183 -3.90 21.28 -3.71
N THR A 184 -5.05 21.96 -3.66
CA THR A 184 -5.46 22.78 -2.51
C THR A 184 -6.15 21.94 -1.42
N ARG A 185 -6.41 20.67 -1.70
CA ARG A 185 -7.15 19.74 -0.85
C ARG A 185 -6.32 18.53 -0.46
N ASP A 186 -6.70 17.94 0.67
CA ASP A 186 -6.16 16.66 1.08
C ASP A 186 -6.88 15.48 0.42
N GLY A 187 -6.18 14.35 0.36
CA GLY A 187 -6.70 13.10 -0.18
C GLY A 187 -6.26 12.82 -1.62
N GLY A 188 -5.87 11.57 -1.85
CA GLY A 188 -5.40 11.09 -3.15
C GLY A 188 -3.99 11.59 -3.49
N LYS A 189 -3.09 11.61 -2.48
CA LYS A 189 -1.76 12.20 -2.55
C LYS A 189 -0.72 11.33 -1.83
N ILE A 190 0.54 11.52 -2.20
CA ILE A 190 1.69 11.25 -1.33
C ILE A 190 2.21 12.59 -0.81
N TYR A 191 2.51 12.64 0.47
CA TYR A 191 3.03 13.82 1.18
C TYR A 191 4.49 13.59 1.56
N ARG A 192 5.25 14.68 1.69
CA ARG A 192 6.65 14.69 2.15
C ARG A 192 6.87 15.78 3.19
N LEU A 193 7.44 15.42 4.34
CA LEU A 193 7.83 16.31 5.42
C LEU A 193 9.30 16.06 5.81
N ASN A 194 9.91 17.03 6.51
CA ASN A 194 11.07 16.73 7.35
C ASN A 194 10.66 15.76 8.47
N ASP A 195 11.63 15.08 9.08
CA ASP A 195 11.37 14.14 10.19
C ASP A 195 10.69 14.81 11.40
N ASP A 196 10.85 16.11 11.59
CA ASP A 196 10.15 16.91 12.61
C ASP A 196 8.76 17.41 12.23
N GLY A 197 8.28 17.09 11.04
CA GLY A 197 6.98 17.52 10.52
C GLY A 197 6.98 18.90 9.86
N SER A 198 8.09 19.64 9.90
CA SER A 198 8.21 20.87 9.11
C SER A 198 8.18 20.57 7.61
N ILE A 199 7.68 21.53 6.82
CA ILE A 199 7.48 21.34 5.38
C ILE A 199 8.76 21.72 4.63
N PRO A 200 9.37 20.81 3.83
CA PRO A 200 10.52 21.13 3.00
C PRO A 200 10.19 22.24 1.99
N THR A 201 11.03 23.28 1.94
CA THR A 201 10.82 24.43 1.05
C THR A 201 10.98 24.07 -0.42
N ASP A 202 11.63 22.95 -0.72
CA ASP A 202 11.78 22.43 -2.07
C ASP A 202 10.62 21.50 -2.48
N ASN A 203 9.57 21.32 -1.67
CA ASN A 203 8.37 20.57 -2.09
C ASN A 203 7.79 21.16 -3.39
N PRO A 204 7.24 20.32 -4.30
CA PRO A 204 6.88 20.74 -5.66
C PRO A 204 5.83 21.84 -5.71
N PHE A 205 4.95 21.92 -4.70
CA PHE A 205 3.87 22.89 -4.63
C PHE A 205 4.06 23.91 -3.50
N TYR A 206 5.27 24.08 -2.99
CA TYR A 206 5.54 24.91 -1.81
C TYR A 206 5.16 26.39 -2.03
N ASN A 207 5.46 26.91 -3.23
CA ASN A 207 5.21 28.30 -3.62
C ASN A 207 3.87 28.49 -4.35
N GLU A 208 3.11 27.42 -4.60
CA GLU A 208 1.82 27.51 -5.29
C GLU A 208 0.75 28.08 -4.36
N PRO A 209 0.05 29.16 -4.76
CA PRO A 209 -0.99 29.76 -3.93
C PRO A 209 -2.06 28.75 -3.52
N ASN A 210 -2.37 28.71 -2.23
CA ASN A 210 -3.39 27.83 -1.62
C ASN A 210 -3.13 26.33 -1.71
N ALA A 211 -2.02 25.88 -2.31
CA ALA A 211 -1.69 24.47 -2.35
C ALA A 211 -1.37 23.94 -0.94
N LYS A 212 -1.71 22.68 -0.69
CA LYS A 212 -1.24 21.94 0.48
C LYS A 212 0.25 21.68 0.30
N LYS A 213 1.08 22.52 0.93
CA LYS A 213 2.55 22.53 0.74
C LYS A 213 3.25 21.21 1.07
N ALA A 214 2.63 20.34 1.86
CA ALA A 214 3.15 19.01 2.17
C ALA A 214 2.99 18.00 1.00
N ILE A 215 2.17 18.30 -0.01
CA ILE A 215 1.98 17.41 -1.16
C ILE A 215 3.30 17.25 -1.91
N TYR A 216 3.65 15.99 -2.18
CA TYR A 216 4.78 15.61 -3.03
C TYR A 216 4.29 15.08 -4.39
N THR A 217 3.22 14.28 -4.40
CA THR A 217 2.57 13.80 -5.63
C THR A 217 1.07 13.80 -5.50
N TYR A 218 0.36 13.72 -6.62
CA TYR A 218 -1.10 13.75 -6.65
C TYR A 218 -1.71 12.83 -7.70
N GLY A 219 -3.04 12.76 -7.73
CA GLY A 219 -3.78 11.90 -8.65
C GLY A 219 -3.78 10.43 -8.25
N ASN A 220 -3.81 10.12 -6.94
CA ASN A 220 -3.93 8.75 -6.44
C ASN A 220 -5.36 8.46 -5.93
N ARG A 221 -5.76 7.20 -5.96
CA ARG A 221 -7.02 6.69 -5.38
C ARG A 221 -6.80 6.23 -3.94
N ASN A 222 -6.09 5.13 -3.73
CA ASN A 222 -5.90 4.58 -2.38
C ASN A 222 -4.55 3.87 -2.25
N PRO A 223 -3.44 4.62 -2.04
CA PRO A 223 -2.12 4.04 -1.89
C PRO A 223 -1.98 3.31 -0.56
N GLN A 224 -1.83 1.98 -0.61
CA GLN A 224 -1.84 1.09 0.56
C GLN A 224 -0.44 0.60 0.95
N GLY A 225 0.50 0.56 0.00
CA GLY A 225 1.86 0.06 0.20
C GLY A 225 2.88 1.03 -0.37
N MET A 226 4.05 1.04 0.26
CA MET A 226 5.18 1.90 -0.05
C MET A 226 6.43 1.18 0.46
N ALA A 227 7.49 1.17 -0.33
CA ALA A 227 8.77 0.61 0.05
C ALA A 227 9.91 1.37 -0.65
N LYS A 228 10.95 1.69 0.10
CA LYS A 228 12.20 2.20 -0.47
C LYS A 228 12.97 1.09 -1.18
N HIS A 229 13.30 1.33 -2.45
CA HIS A 229 14.17 0.43 -3.21
C HIS A 229 15.58 0.43 -2.60
N PRO A 230 16.14 -0.74 -2.24
CA PRO A 230 17.37 -0.82 -1.43
C PRO A 230 18.59 -0.24 -2.15
N GLU A 231 18.73 -0.45 -3.45
CA GLU A 231 19.87 0.05 -4.22
C GLU A 231 19.71 1.50 -4.70
N THR A 232 18.56 1.86 -5.26
CA THR A 232 18.35 3.17 -5.89
C THR A 232 17.87 4.25 -4.94
N GLY A 233 17.38 3.87 -3.75
CA GLY A 233 16.75 4.79 -2.80
C GLY A 233 15.39 5.35 -3.25
N LYS A 234 14.92 5.01 -4.45
CA LYS A 234 13.61 5.43 -4.95
C LYS A 234 12.50 4.83 -4.09
N ILE A 235 11.49 5.62 -3.77
CA ILE A 235 10.29 5.13 -3.11
C ILE A 235 9.33 4.58 -4.17
N TRP A 236 8.97 3.32 -4.02
CA TRP A 236 7.93 2.66 -4.79
C TRP A 236 6.64 2.65 -3.98
N MET A 237 5.50 2.72 -4.64
CA MET A 237 4.19 2.60 -4.02
C MET A 237 3.28 1.73 -4.86
N HIS A 238 2.24 1.20 -4.24
CA HIS A 238 1.10 0.66 -4.98
C HIS A 238 -0.21 1.18 -4.43
N GLU A 239 -1.25 1.09 -5.24
CA GLU A 239 -2.59 1.53 -4.85
C GLU A 239 -3.71 0.63 -5.37
N HIS A 240 -4.87 0.71 -4.71
CA HIS A 240 -6.07 0.04 -5.18
C HIS A 240 -6.74 0.84 -6.28
N GLY A 241 -6.98 0.19 -7.41
CA GLY A 241 -7.93 0.63 -8.42
C GLY A 241 -9.38 0.34 -8.00
N PRO A 242 -10.34 0.70 -8.86
CA PRO A 242 -11.75 0.34 -8.68
C PRO A 242 -11.99 -1.16 -8.98
N LYS A 243 -12.79 -1.52 -9.99
CA LYS A 243 -12.89 -2.90 -10.46
C LYS A 243 -11.77 -3.16 -11.47
N GLY A 244 -10.63 -3.64 -11.00
CA GLY A 244 -9.40 -3.65 -11.80
C GLY A 244 -8.65 -2.34 -11.69
N GLY A 245 -7.43 -2.31 -12.21
CA GLY A 245 -6.58 -1.12 -12.26
C GLY A 245 -5.87 -0.81 -10.95
N ASP A 246 -5.53 -1.84 -10.17
CA ASP A 246 -4.50 -1.67 -9.14
C ASP A 246 -3.17 -1.38 -9.84
N GLU A 247 -2.29 -0.60 -9.22
CA GLU A 247 -1.08 -0.08 -9.86
C GLU A 247 0.14 -0.16 -8.94
N ILE A 248 1.32 -0.36 -9.53
CA ILE A 248 2.63 -0.06 -8.93
C ILE A 248 3.17 1.19 -9.62
N ASN A 249 3.62 2.14 -8.82
CA ASN A 249 4.16 3.43 -9.23
C ASN A 249 5.49 3.70 -8.52
N ILE A 250 6.35 4.52 -9.14
CA ILE A 250 7.54 5.09 -8.48
C ILE A 250 7.21 6.53 -8.13
N VAL A 251 7.37 6.90 -6.85
CA VAL A 251 7.07 8.25 -6.34
C VAL A 251 8.05 9.26 -6.94
N LYS A 252 7.54 10.19 -7.76
CA LYS A 252 8.33 11.21 -8.47
C LYS A 252 7.85 12.61 -8.10
N LYS A 253 8.79 13.51 -7.78
CA LYS A 253 8.51 14.90 -7.37
C LYS A 253 7.52 15.59 -8.32
N GLY A 254 6.38 16.02 -7.79
CA GLY A 254 5.34 16.76 -8.54
C GLY A 254 4.52 15.94 -9.53
N ALA A 255 4.73 14.62 -9.61
CA ALA A 255 4.04 13.79 -10.58
C ALA A 255 2.53 13.68 -10.30
N ASN A 256 1.76 13.61 -11.39
CA ASN A 256 0.35 13.28 -11.41
C ASN A 256 0.19 11.81 -11.81
N TYR A 257 -0.39 10.98 -10.95
CA TYR A 257 -0.73 9.56 -11.25
C TYR A 257 -2.12 9.40 -11.86
N GLY A 258 -2.82 10.51 -12.05
CA GLY A 258 -3.90 10.60 -13.02
C GLY A 258 -5.25 10.10 -12.58
N TRP A 259 -5.42 9.50 -11.39
CA TRP A 259 -6.75 9.21 -10.87
C TRP A 259 -7.53 10.53 -10.67
N VAL A 260 -8.73 10.72 -11.22
CA VAL A 260 -9.55 9.77 -12.00
C VAL A 260 -9.54 10.01 -13.53
N THR A 261 -8.79 11.01 -14.01
CA THR A 261 -8.59 11.34 -15.44
C THR A 261 -8.21 10.12 -16.29
N VAL A 262 -7.28 9.29 -15.80
CA VAL A 262 -6.94 7.99 -16.36
C VAL A 262 -7.12 6.90 -15.31
N THR A 263 -7.48 5.70 -15.75
CA THR A 263 -7.42 4.50 -14.91
C THR A 263 -7.50 3.26 -15.77
N TYR A 264 -6.81 2.19 -15.40
CA TYR A 264 -6.97 0.87 -16.03
C TYR A 264 -8.22 0.12 -15.57
N GLY A 265 -8.89 0.60 -14.52
CA GLY A 265 -10.09 0.02 -13.97
C GLY A 265 -11.39 0.51 -14.60
N ILE A 266 -12.51 -0.05 -14.13
CA ILE A 266 -13.87 0.35 -14.45
C ILE A 266 -14.70 0.49 -13.17
N ASN A 267 -15.91 1.06 -13.26
CA ASN A 267 -16.82 1.11 -12.11
C ASN A 267 -17.20 -0.32 -11.69
N TYR A 268 -17.55 -0.50 -10.41
CA TYR A 268 -18.01 -1.80 -9.92
C TYR A 268 -19.29 -2.29 -10.62
N SER A 269 -20.12 -1.37 -11.12
CA SER A 269 -21.28 -1.65 -11.99
C SER A 269 -20.92 -2.24 -13.35
N GLY A 270 -19.64 -2.18 -13.76
CA GLY A 270 -19.16 -2.59 -15.07
C GLY A 270 -19.10 -1.47 -16.12
N THR A 271 -19.61 -0.27 -15.81
CA THR A 271 -19.49 0.88 -16.72
C THR A 271 -18.08 1.47 -16.71
N LYS A 272 -17.68 2.09 -17.81
CA LYS A 272 -16.39 2.79 -17.89
C LYS A 272 -16.37 3.99 -16.93
N ILE A 273 -15.19 4.30 -16.42
CA ILE A 273 -14.91 5.55 -15.68
C ILE A 273 -14.41 6.61 -16.65
N THR A 274 -13.44 6.22 -17.48
CA THR A 274 -12.82 7.04 -18.53
C THR A 274 -12.37 6.11 -19.65
N ASP A 275 -12.33 6.64 -20.87
CA ASP A 275 -11.74 5.97 -22.03
C ASP A 275 -10.21 6.12 -22.07
N GLU A 276 -9.64 7.08 -21.31
CA GLU A 276 -8.21 7.35 -21.29
C GLU A 276 -7.47 6.39 -20.34
N LYS A 277 -6.44 5.71 -20.86
CA LYS A 277 -5.53 4.86 -20.07
C LYS A 277 -4.15 5.47 -19.88
N ILE A 278 -3.78 6.38 -20.77
CA ILE A 278 -2.51 7.10 -20.79
C ILE A 278 -2.84 8.50 -21.31
N LYS A 279 -2.23 9.53 -20.72
CA LYS A 279 -2.38 10.92 -21.14
C LYS A 279 -1.04 11.64 -20.96
N GLU A 280 -0.75 12.60 -21.82
CA GLU A 280 0.40 13.48 -21.64
C GLU A 280 0.32 14.21 -20.29
N GLY A 281 1.46 14.36 -19.60
CA GLY A 281 1.53 14.97 -18.27
C GLY A 281 1.09 14.08 -17.10
N ILE A 282 0.64 12.84 -17.38
CA ILE A 282 0.30 11.85 -16.35
C ILE A 282 1.34 10.73 -16.38
N GLU A 283 1.89 10.41 -15.22
CA GLU A 283 2.86 9.31 -15.04
C GLU A 283 2.15 7.96 -15.22
N PRO A 284 2.61 7.10 -16.16
CA PRO A 284 2.09 5.75 -16.28
C PRO A 284 2.64 4.85 -15.16
N PRO A 285 1.89 3.83 -14.74
CA PRO A 285 2.40 2.89 -13.74
C PRO A 285 3.48 1.99 -14.29
N VAL A 286 4.38 1.55 -13.41
CA VAL A 286 5.36 0.48 -13.67
C VAL A 286 4.65 -0.82 -14.04
N TYR A 287 3.55 -1.10 -13.34
CA TYR A 287 2.72 -2.28 -13.57
C TYR A 287 1.29 -2.03 -13.11
N TYR A 288 0.32 -2.72 -13.70
CA TYR A 288 -1.07 -2.67 -13.26
C TYR A 288 -1.76 -4.03 -13.35
N TRP A 289 -2.73 -4.27 -12.47
CA TRP A 289 -3.50 -5.52 -12.42
C TRP A 289 -4.94 -5.33 -12.89
N VAL A 290 -5.34 -6.14 -13.87
CA VAL A 290 -6.74 -6.32 -14.27
C VAL A 290 -6.99 -7.82 -14.42
N PRO A 291 -7.72 -8.49 -13.50
CA PRO A 291 -8.45 -7.90 -12.36
C PRO A 291 -7.54 -7.43 -11.22
N SER A 292 -8.08 -6.57 -10.35
CA SER A 292 -7.43 -6.11 -9.11
C SER A 292 -7.16 -7.26 -8.16
N ILE A 293 -5.95 -7.27 -7.57
CA ILE A 293 -5.53 -8.18 -6.51
C ILE A 293 -5.76 -7.58 -5.11
N ALA A 294 -6.17 -6.30 -5.03
CA ALA A 294 -6.24 -5.51 -3.81
C ALA A 294 -4.90 -5.55 -3.05
N PRO A 295 -3.82 -4.95 -3.58
CA PRO A 295 -2.49 -5.05 -3.02
C PRO A 295 -2.43 -4.37 -1.64
N CYS A 296 -1.57 -4.83 -0.72
CA CYS A 296 -1.55 -4.35 0.66
C CYS A 296 -0.17 -3.89 1.18
N GLY A 297 0.57 -4.74 1.87
CA GLY A 297 1.97 -4.49 2.19
C GLY A 297 2.87 -4.89 1.01
N MET A 298 4.01 -4.21 0.89
CA MET A 298 5.04 -4.52 -0.09
C MET A 298 6.42 -4.35 0.53
N ALA A 299 7.39 -5.14 0.07
CA ALA A 299 8.78 -5.06 0.51
C ALA A 299 9.71 -5.58 -0.59
N PHE A 300 10.87 -4.95 -0.74
CA PHE A 300 11.95 -5.54 -1.51
C PHE A 300 12.62 -6.64 -0.70
N VAL A 301 12.92 -7.76 -1.34
CA VAL A 301 13.72 -8.82 -0.72
C VAL A 301 15.18 -8.36 -0.72
N THR A 302 15.78 -8.39 0.47
CA THR A 302 17.17 -7.99 0.70
C THR A 302 17.91 -9.04 1.52
N GLY A 303 19.22 -9.15 1.32
CA GLY A 303 20.11 -10.04 2.07
C GLY A 303 20.34 -11.37 1.37
N ASN A 304 20.65 -12.41 2.15
CA ASN A 304 21.09 -13.70 1.60
C ASN A 304 20.24 -14.90 2.05
N LYS A 305 19.17 -14.67 2.81
CA LYS A 305 18.24 -15.74 3.24
C LYS A 305 17.42 -16.30 2.10
N TYR A 306 17.16 -15.49 1.07
CA TYR A 306 16.42 -15.89 -0.13
C TYR A 306 17.24 -15.55 -1.40
N PRO A 307 18.35 -16.25 -1.68
CA PRO A 307 19.27 -15.85 -2.76
C PRO A 307 18.62 -15.73 -4.13
N GLN A 308 17.60 -16.55 -4.43
CA GLN A 308 16.88 -16.51 -5.70
C GLN A 308 15.84 -15.38 -5.79
N TRP A 309 15.54 -14.74 -4.66
CA TRP A 309 14.54 -13.68 -4.55
C TRP A 309 15.17 -12.31 -4.31
N GLU A 310 16.49 -12.21 -4.11
CA GLU A 310 17.16 -10.94 -3.87
C GLU A 310 16.84 -9.89 -4.94
N GLY A 311 16.48 -8.69 -4.50
CA GLY A 311 16.08 -7.58 -5.37
C GLY A 311 14.67 -7.71 -5.98
N LYS A 312 13.97 -8.84 -5.78
CA LYS A 312 12.56 -8.97 -6.19
C LYS A 312 11.65 -8.18 -5.23
N LEU A 313 10.47 -7.82 -5.73
CA LEU A 313 9.46 -7.09 -4.97
C LEU A 313 8.34 -8.03 -4.52
N LEU A 314 8.05 -8.06 -3.23
CA LEU A 314 6.90 -8.73 -2.64
C LEU A 314 5.70 -7.78 -2.62
N VAL A 315 4.52 -8.28 -2.99
CA VAL A 315 3.25 -7.54 -2.90
C VAL A 315 2.16 -8.48 -2.36
N GLY A 316 1.64 -8.21 -1.16
CA GLY A 316 0.56 -9.02 -0.59
C GLY A 316 -0.78 -8.79 -1.30
N SER A 317 -1.61 -9.83 -1.44
CA SER A 317 -2.96 -9.74 -2.01
C SER A 317 -4.03 -9.96 -0.93
N LEU A 318 -4.82 -8.91 -0.63
CA LEU A 318 -5.97 -9.01 0.27
C LEU A 318 -7.07 -9.90 -0.31
N LYS A 319 -7.30 -9.83 -1.62
CA LYS A 319 -8.45 -10.45 -2.28
C LYS A 319 -8.24 -11.94 -2.54
N PHE A 320 -7.03 -12.33 -2.90
CA PHE A 320 -6.73 -13.68 -3.37
C PHE A 320 -5.87 -14.50 -2.41
N SER A 321 -5.56 -13.96 -1.23
CA SER A 321 -4.91 -14.70 -0.14
C SER A 321 -3.57 -15.32 -0.50
N TYR A 322 -2.71 -14.55 -1.17
CA TYR A 322 -1.34 -14.93 -1.50
C TYR A 322 -0.41 -13.71 -1.45
N VAL A 323 0.89 -13.93 -1.51
CA VAL A 323 1.89 -12.87 -1.78
C VAL A 323 2.41 -13.04 -3.21
N GLU A 324 2.46 -11.96 -3.97
CA GLU A 324 3.02 -11.95 -5.32
C GLU A 324 4.49 -11.56 -5.24
N LEU A 325 5.36 -12.38 -5.83
CA LEU A 325 6.78 -12.11 -5.99
C LEU A 325 7.03 -11.63 -7.42
N LEU A 326 7.56 -10.42 -7.55
CA LEU A 326 7.76 -9.73 -8.81
C LEU A 326 9.25 -9.64 -9.13
N THR A 327 9.66 -10.20 -10.27
CA THR A 327 11.00 -9.96 -10.81
C THR A 327 11.01 -8.64 -11.58
N LEU A 328 12.02 -7.82 -11.30
CA LEU A 328 12.21 -6.51 -11.93
C LEU A 328 13.41 -6.53 -12.88
N GLN A 329 13.30 -5.79 -13.98
CA GLN A 329 14.43 -5.41 -14.84
C GLN A 329 14.43 -3.90 -14.99
N GLY A 330 15.22 -3.22 -14.15
CA GLY A 330 15.05 -1.79 -13.92
C GLY A 330 13.63 -1.50 -13.39
N ASP A 331 12.98 -0.46 -13.92
CA ASP A 331 11.65 -0.04 -13.47
C ASP A 331 10.52 -0.82 -14.20
N LYS A 332 10.71 -2.11 -14.51
CA LYS A 332 9.72 -2.95 -15.22
C LYS A 332 9.55 -4.32 -14.58
N VAL A 333 8.30 -4.75 -14.41
CA VAL A 333 7.96 -6.12 -14.00
C VAL A 333 8.11 -7.07 -15.20
N THR A 334 8.94 -8.11 -15.05
CA THR A 334 9.22 -9.10 -16.10
C THR A 334 8.73 -10.51 -15.77
N ASN A 335 8.56 -10.84 -14.49
CA ASN A 335 8.00 -12.12 -14.04
C ASN A 335 7.13 -11.93 -12.79
N ARG A 336 6.12 -12.79 -12.65
CA ARG A 336 5.16 -12.77 -11.54
C ARG A 336 4.94 -14.18 -11.03
N GLU A 337 5.11 -14.38 -9.74
CA GLU A 337 4.99 -15.69 -9.09
C GLU A 337 4.09 -15.56 -7.85
N LYS A 338 3.20 -16.53 -7.63
CA LYS A 338 2.51 -16.65 -6.35
C LYS A 338 3.40 -17.38 -5.35
N ILE A 339 3.52 -16.81 -4.16
CA ILE A 339 4.08 -17.47 -2.96
C ILE A 339 3.07 -17.33 -1.81
N ALA A 340 3.28 -18.09 -0.74
CA ALA A 340 2.41 -18.11 0.44
C ALA A 340 0.91 -18.22 0.08
N GLN A 341 0.59 -19.16 -0.83
CA GLN A 341 -0.77 -19.36 -1.30
C GLN A 341 -1.68 -19.84 -0.17
N ASP A 342 -2.93 -19.38 -0.20
CA ASP A 342 -3.99 -19.72 0.77
C ASP A 342 -3.65 -19.36 2.23
N ILE A 343 -2.64 -18.49 2.46
CA ILE A 343 -2.23 -18.05 3.80
C ILE A 343 -3.33 -17.24 4.51
N GLY A 344 -4.32 -16.76 3.76
CA GLY A 344 -5.40 -15.90 4.22
C GLY A 344 -5.24 -14.46 3.73
N ARG A 345 -6.12 -13.57 4.18
CA ARG A 345 -6.17 -12.18 3.73
C ARG A 345 -4.95 -11.41 4.21
N VAL A 346 -3.93 -11.32 3.35
CA VAL A 346 -2.69 -10.61 3.63
C VAL A 346 -2.97 -9.12 3.84
N ARG A 347 -2.36 -8.55 4.88
CA ARG A 347 -2.46 -7.12 5.24
C ARG A 347 -1.11 -6.41 5.14
N ASN A 348 -0.03 -7.06 5.56
CA ASN A 348 1.30 -6.46 5.53
C ASN A 348 2.35 -7.51 5.13
N VAL A 349 3.42 -7.06 4.49
CA VAL A 349 4.60 -7.86 4.13
C VAL A 349 5.84 -6.99 4.39
N LYS A 350 6.76 -7.44 5.24
CA LYS A 350 8.02 -6.74 5.54
C LYS A 350 9.17 -7.74 5.64
N MET A 351 10.39 -7.26 5.37
CA MET A 351 11.62 -7.96 5.75
C MET A 351 11.91 -7.68 7.23
N GLY A 352 12.14 -8.73 8.02
CA GLY A 352 12.60 -8.62 9.39
C GLY A 352 14.12 -8.36 9.49
N PRO A 353 14.62 -7.90 10.65
CA PRO A 353 16.06 -7.65 10.86
C PRO A 353 16.90 -8.93 10.84
N ASP A 354 16.28 -10.11 10.96
CA ASP A 354 16.88 -11.43 10.80
C ASP A 354 16.99 -11.88 9.32
N GLY A 355 16.52 -11.04 8.39
CA GLY A 355 16.50 -11.32 6.96
C GLY A 355 15.36 -12.23 6.51
N LEU A 356 14.38 -12.53 7.36
CA LEU A 356 13.20 -13.34 6.99
C LEU A 356 12.05 -12.45 6.48
N ILE A 357 11.15 -13.05 5.68
CA ILE A 357 9.94 -12.38 5.21
C ILE A 357 8.83 -12.63 6.23
N TYR A 358 8.21 -11.56 6.72
CA TYR A 358 7.07 -11.62 7.62
C TYR A 358 5.80 -11.16 6.91
N ILE A 359 4.70 -11.88 7.15
CA ILE A 359 3.40 -11.69 6.49
C ILE A 359 2.32 -11.56 7.56
N ALA A 360 1.70 -10.39 7.67
CA ALA A 360 0.57 -10.16 8.55
C ALA A 360 -0.74 -10.55 7.84
N VAL A 361 -1.61 -11.29 8.52
CA VAL A 361 -2.85 -11.85 7.98
C VAL A 361 -4.04 -11.52 8.88
N GLU A 362 -5.09 -10.94 8.29
CA GLU A 362 -6.31 -10.57 9.01
C GLU A 362 -6.97 -11.80 9.66
N GLY A 363 -7.32 -11.68 10.95
CA GLY A 363 -8.01 -12.69 11.75
C GLY A 363 -7.15 -13.87 12.21
N GLN A 364 -5.84 -13.84 11.93
CA GLN A 364 -4.94 -14.94 12.28
C GLN A 364 -3.75 -14.43 13.11
N GLY A 365 -2.85 -13.66 12.49
CA GLY A 365 -1.55 -13.42 13.08
C GLY A 365 -0.52 -12.88 12.08
N ILE A 366 0.74 -12.96 12.49
CA ILE A 366 1.91 -12.73 11.65
C ILE A 366 2.62 -14.06 11.48
N PHE A 367 2.90 -14.40 10.23
CA PHE A 367 3.68 -15.56 9.82
C PHE A 367 5.06 -15.12 9.35
N ARG A 368 6.02 -16.03 9.35
CA ARG A 368 7.32 -15.86 8.71
C ARG A 368 7.59 -16.99 7.73
N LEU A 369 8.22 -16.66 6.61
CA LEU A 369 8.73 -17.66 5.67
C LEU A 369 10.08 -18.15 6.17
N ILE A 370 10.30 -19.47 6.15
CA ILE A 370 11.57 -20.10 6.47
C ILE A 370 12.08 -20.77 5.20
N PRO A 371 13.21 -20.32 4.61
CA PRO A 371 13.79 -20.98 3.45
C PRO A 371 14.23 -22.40 3.82
N GLU A 372 14.09 -23.34 2.89
CA GLU A 372 14.53 -24.74 3.04
C GLU A 372 15.83 -25.06 2.31
#